data_AF-A0A3M2ERL9-F1
#
_entry.id   AF-A0A3M2ERL9-F1
#
_cell.length_a   1.000
_cell.length_b   1.000
_cell.length_c   1.000
_cell.angle_alpha   90.00
_cell.angle_beta   90.00
_cell.angle_gamma   90.00
#
_symmetry.space_group_name_H-M   'P 1'
#
loop_
_entity.id
_entity.type
_entity.pdbx_description
1 polymer ?
#
loop_
_entity_poly.entity_id
_entity_poly.type
_entity_poly.pdbx_seq_one_letter_code
_entity_poly.pdbx_strand_id
1 'polypeptide(L)'
;MRRTGFSGRVASDETFTGRPCSTRPSLVPLKASQTTCSPARTNAGGIDLSNHTGVGVKVRDNESIDRALRRFKRAVNRSRVLRIYRSNMAYTKPSEERRLARQKASRTRRRR
;
A
#
# COMPACT_ATOMS: atom_id res chain seq x y z
N MET A 1 -18.78 33.14 45.88
CA MET A 1 -19.68 32.05 46.33
C MET A 1 -18.91 30.74 46.34
N ARG A 2 -19.03 30.00 47.45
CA ARG A 2 -18.42 28.69 47.75
C ARG A 2 -18.93 27.65 46.74
N ARG A 3 -18.20 26.61 46.31
CA ARG A 3 -17.82 25.37 47.04
C ARG A 3 -16.94 24.53 46.08
N THR A 4 -15.69 24.21 46.43
CA THR A 4 -15.21 22.93 47.02
C THR A 4 -15.53 21.66 46.23
N GLY A 5 -14.47 20.92 45.87
CA GLY A 5 -14.54 19.56 45.31
C GLY A 5 -13.15 18.92 45.15
N PHE A 6 -12.40 18.84 46.25
CA PHE A 6 -11.13 18.12 46.39
C PHE A 6 -11.40 16.64 46.72
N SER A 7 -10.89 15.71 45.90
CA SER A 7 -10.47 14.36 46.28
C SER A 7 -9.87 13.72 45.02
N GLY A 8 -8.56 13.61 44.85
CA GLY A 8 -7.68 12.90 45.75
C GLY A 8 -7.59 11.45 45.29
N ARG A 9 -6.49 11.10 44.61
CA ARG A 9 -5.85 9.82 44.87
C ARG A 9 -4.37 9.88 44.49
N VAL A 10 -3.59 9.84 45.56
CA VAL A 10 -2.16 9.68 45.66
C VAL A 10 -1.84 8.21 45.33
N ALA A 11 -0.78 7.97 44.59
CA ALA A 11 -0.02 6.72 44.65
C ALA A 11 1.44 7.08 44.38
N SER A 12 2.12 7.44 45.46
CA SER A 12 3.58 7.44 45.54
C SER A 12 4.06 6.01 45.79
N ASP A 13 5.28 5.78 45.34
CA ASP A 13 6.20 4.70 45.73
C ASP A 13 5.78 3.30 45.24
N GLU A 14 6.62 2.59 44.49
CA GLU A 14 7.78 1.94 45.08
C GLU A 14 8.85 1.58 44.05
N THR A 15 10.02 1.39 44.63
CA THR A 15 11.37 1.31 44.09
C THR A 15 11.71 0.09 43.21
N PHE A 16 12.79 0.30 42.46
CA PHE A 16 13.67 -0.63 41.78
C PHE A 16 14.07 -1.86 42.64
N THR A 17 13.70 -3.08 42.22
CA THR A 17 14.53 -4.28 42.38
C THR A 17 14.41 -5.16 41.12
N GLY A 18 15.54 -5.67 40.63
CA GLY A 18 15.61 -6.46 39.40
C GLY A 18 15.27 -7.95 39.56
N ARG A 19 14.85 -8.55 38.43
CA ARG A 19 15.13 -9.91 37.89
C ARG A 19 14.99 -11.14 38.82
N PRO A 20 14.37 -12.25 38.37
CA PRO A 20 15.07 -13.11 37.42
C PRO A 20 14.25 -13.63 36.23
N CYS A 21 14.98 -13.76 35.13
CA CYS A 21 14.68 -14.59 33.98
C CYS A 21 14.80 -16.07 34.35
N SER A 22 13.68 -16.81 34.46
CA SER A 22 13.62 -18.27 34.19
C SER A 22 12.25 -18.86 34.51
N THR A 23 11.35 -18.88 33.53
CA THR A 23 10.49 -20.07 33.37
C THR A 23 10.05 -20.17 31.92
N ARG A 24 10.66 -21.12 31.22
CA ARG A 24 10.20 -21.63 29.93
C ARG A 24 8.95 -22.47 30.18
N PRO A 25 7.74 -22.10 29.73
CA PRO A 25 6.69 -23.08 29.58
C PRO A 25 7.01 -23.95 28.36
N SER A 26 6.88 -25.25 28.60
CA SER A 26 7.08 -26.39 27.71
C SER A 26 6.44 -26.25 26.33
N LEU A 27 7.13 -26.81 25.35
CA LEU A 27 6.66 -27.10 23.99
C LEU A 27 5.21 -27.56 23.98
N VAL A 28 4.37 -26.84 23.25
CA VAL A 28 3.14 -27.40 22.67
C VAL A 28 3.41 -27.78 21.21
N PRO A 29 3.02 -28.98 20.76
CA PRO A 29 3.31 -29.45 19.41
C PRO A 29 2.46 -28.71 18.38
N LEU A 30 3.12 -28.22 17.32
CA LEU A 30 2.46 -27.79 16.08
C LEU A 30 1.63 -28.95 15.52
N LYS A 31 0.30 -28.82 15.54
CA LYS A 31 -0.55 -29.61 14.65
C LYS A 31 -0.57 -28.92 13.29
N ALA A 32 0.25 -29.42 12.37
CA ALA A 32 0.18 -29.10 10.96
C ALA A 32 -1.09 -29.72 10.35
N SER A 33 -2.21 -29.00 10.38
CA SER A 33 -3.39 -29.34 9.60
C SER A 33 -3.26 -28.74 8.20
N GLN A 34 -2.68 -29.53 7.30
CA GLN A 34 -2.99 -29.60 5.87
C GLN A 34 -3.20 -28.25 5.15
N THR A 35 -2.12 -27.51 4.95
CA THR A 35 -2.06 -26.56 3.84
C THR A 35 -2.04 -27.36 2.53
N THR A 36 -3.16 -27.44 1.83
CA THR A 36 -3.12 -27.69 0.39
C THR A 36 -2.52 -26.43 -0.25
N CYS A 37 -1.20 -26.41 -0.36
CA CYS A 37 -0.48 -25.39 -1.11
C CYS A 37 -1.00 -25.43 -2.55
N SER A 38 -1.93 -24.53 -2.86
CA SER A 38 -2.38 -24.30 -4.22
C SER A 38 -1.14 -24.06 -5.11
N PRO A 39 -1.06 -24.69 -6.29
CA PRO A 39 0.12 -24.63 -7.12
C PRO A 39 0.39 -23.16 -7.46
N ALA A 40 1.66 -22.79 -7.33
CA ALA A 40 2.19 -21.51 -7.77
C ALA A 40 1.59 -21.18 -9.14
N ARG A 41 0.86 -20.06 -9.23
CA ARG A 41 0.59 -19.44 -10.53
C ARG A 41 1.95 -19.13 -11.11
N THR A 42 2.38 -19.96 -12.05
CA THR A 42 3.42 -19.63 -13.01
C THR A 42 2.88 -18.48 -13.85
N ASN A 43 3.04 -17.25 -13.36
CA ASN A 43 3.18 -16.12 -14.26
C ASN A 43 4.54 -16.30 -14.92
N ALA A 44 4.61 -17.26 -15.84
CA ALA A 44 5.67 -17.29 -16.82
C ALA A 44 5.65 -15.93 -17.52
N GLY A 45 6.81 -15.26 -17.50
CA GLY A 45 7.06 -14.06 -18.29
C GLY A 45 6.78 -14.31 -19.78
N GLY A 46 6.68 -13.28 -20.61
CA GLY A 46 7.48 -12.08 -20.52
C GLY A 46 6.69 -10.80 -20.59
N ILE A 47 7.17 -9.81 -19.85
CA ILE A 47 7.29 -8.50 -20.46
C ILE A 47 8.31 -8.65 -21.59
N ASP A 48 7.85 -8.72 -22.84
CA ASP A 48 8.73 -8.75 -24.01
C ASP A 48 9.69 -7.55 -23.93
N LEU A 49 10.97 -7.81 -23.66
CA LEU A 49 12.02 -6.79 -23.54
C LEU A 49 12.35 -6.10 -24.88
N SER A 50 11.60 -6.40 -25.94
CA SER A 50 11.70 -5.78 -27.26
C SER A 50 10.85 -4.51 -27.46
N ASN A 51 10.06 -4.07 -26.47
CA ASN A 51 9.27 -2.83 -26.56
C ASN A 51 9.58 -1.84 -25.43
N HIS A 52 10.76 -1.22 -25.52
CA HIS A 52 11.17 -0.12 -24.65
C HIS A 52 10.85 1.22 -25.30
N THR A 53 9.57 1.54 -25.53
CA THR A 53 9.06 2.93 -25.57
C THR A 53 7.57 2.94 -25.89
N GLY A 54 6.75 3.25 -24.89
CA GLY A 54 5.33 3.57 -25.11
C GLY A 54 4.36 2.41 -25.00
N VAL A 55 3.09 2.76 -24.74
CA VAL A 55 2.01 1.82 -24.48
C VAL A 55 1.54 1.21 -25.81
N GLY A 56 2.14 0.08 -26.19
CA GLY A 56 1.69 -0.73 -27.33
C GLY A 56 0.61 -1.73 -26.95
N VAL A 57 -0.55 -1.70 -27.63
CA VAL A 57 -1.59 -2.73 -27.51
C VAL A 57 -1.72 -3.44 -28.86
N LYS A 58 -1.35 -4.72 -28.90
CA LYS A 58 -1.55 -5.58 -30.08
C LYS A 58 -3.05 -5.83 -30.27
N VAL A 59 -3.58 -5.51 -31.45
CA VAL A 59 -4.97 -5.81 -31.83
C VAL A 59 -5.04 -7.30 -32.18
N ARG A 60 -6.11 -7.98 -31.75
CA ARG A 60 -6.34 -9.40 -32.09
C ARG A 60 -7.38 -9.50 -33.20
N ASP A 61 -7.30 -10.56 -33.99
CA ASP A 61 -8.05 -10.69 -35.24
C ASP A 61 -9.57 -10.83 -35.05
N ASN A 62 -10.04 -11.31 -33.89
CA ASN A 62 -11.46 -11.51 -33.57
C ASN A 62 -12.04 -10.45 -32.61
N GLU A 63 -11.49 -9.23 -32.60
CA GLU A 63 -11.96 -8.15 -31.72
C GLU A 63 -12.62 -7.02 -32.51
N SER A 64 -13.80 -6.57 -32.04
CA SER A 64 -14.39 -5.31 -32.50
C SER A 64 -13.43 -4.15 -32.21
N ILE A 65 -13.28 -3.22 -33.15
CA ILE A 65 -12.39 -2.05 -33.07
C ILE A 65 -12.56 -1.28 -31.74
N ASP A 66 -13.80 -1.11 -31.28
CA ASP A 66 -14.11 -0.44 -30.01
C ASP A 66 -13.48 -1.11 -28.79
N ARG A 67 -13.39 -2.45 -28.78
CA ARG A 67 -12.75 -3.20 -27.70
C ARG A 67 -11.24 -2.95 -27.69
N ALA A 68 -10.61 -2.87 -28.87
CA ALA A 68 -9.19 -2.51 -28.99
C ALA A 68 -8.93 -1.08 -28.47
N LEU A 69 -9.75 -0.10 -28.86
CA LEU A 69 -9.65 1.28 -28.39
C LEU A 69 -9.83 1.40 -26.88
N ARG A 70 -10.78 0.65 -26.29
CA ARG A 70 -10.96 0.61 -24.83
C ARG A 70 -9.74 0.04 -24.12
N ARG A 71 -9.10 -1.00 -24.66
CA ARG A 71 -7.86 -1.57 -24.10
C ARG A 71 -6.71 -0.58 -24.18
N PHE A 72 -6.54 0.08 -25.32
CA PHE A 72 -5.57 1.14 -25.51
C PHE A 72 -5.75 2.26 -24.47
N LYS A 73 -6.96 2.81 -24.34
CA LYS A 73 -7.27 3.86 -23.34
C LYS A 73 -6.97 3.40 -21.91
N ARG A 74 -7.32 2.16 -21.55
CA ARG A 74 -7.00 1.58 -20.24
C ARG A 74 -5.50 1.44 -20.02
N ALA A 75 -4.75 0.99 -21.04
CA ALA A 75 -3.31 0.81 -20.97
C ALA A 75 -2.59 2.17 -20.83
N VAL A 76 -3.02 3.20 -21.58
CA VAL A 76 -2.49 4.58 -21.46
C VAL A 76 -2.76 5.13 -20.06
N ASN A 77 -3.97 4.98 -19.55
CA ASN A 77 -4.31 5.44 -18.20
C ASN A 77 -3.58 4.67 -17.10
N ARG A 78 -3.28 3.38 -17.31
CA ARG A 78 -2.50 2.55 -16.39
C ARG A 78 -1.04 2.99 -16.34
N SER A 79 -0.44 3.27 -17.49
CA SER A 79 0.97 3.73 -17.59
C SER A 79 1.18 5.11 -16.97
N ARG A 80 0.14 5.95 -16.91
CA ARG A 80 0.17 7.34 -16.40
C ARG A 80 1.17 8.27 -17.10
N VAL A 81 1.61 7.93 -18.31
CA VAL A 81 2.56 8.74 -19.12
C VAL A 81 2.09 10.19 -19.23
N LEU A 82 0.82 10.42 -19.59
CA LEU A 82 0.25 11.77 -19.70
C LEU A 82 0.24 12.53 -18.36
N ARG A 83 0.11 11.82 -17.23
CA ARG A 83 0.11 12.45 -15.90
C ARG A 83 1.51 12.88 -15.50
N ILE A 84 2.50 12.04 -15.77
CA ILE A 84 3.92 12.31 -15.48
C ILE A 84 4.41 13.47 -16.37
N TYR A 85 4.10 13.42 -17.66
CA TYR A 85 4.41 14.50 -18.58
C TYR A 85 3.85 15.82 -18.08
N ARG A 86 2.55 15.87 -17.76
CA ARG A 86 1.90 17.09 -17.24
C ARG A 86 2.47 17.57 -15.91
N SER A 87 2.87 16.69 -15.00
CA SER A 87 3.49 17.09 -13.73
C SER A 87 4.90 17.66 -13.90
N ASN A 88 5.60 17.22 -14.94
CA ASN A 88 6.99 17.60 -15.18
C ASN A 88 7.15 18.84 -16.07
N MET A 89 6.06 19.39 -16.62
CA MET A 89 6.12 20.61 -17.45
C MET A 89 6.57 21.85 -16.65
N ALA A 90 6.41 21.84 -15.32
CA ALA A 90 6.79 22.94 -14.45
C ALA A 90 7.61 22.44 -13.26
N TYR A 91 8.62 23.21 -12.84
CA TYR A 91 9.36 22.91 -11.62
C TYR A 91 8.44 23.06 -10.39
N THR A 92 8.27 21.97 -9.66
CA THR A 92 7.55 21.98 -8.39
C THR A 92 8.56 21.77 -7.27
N LYS A 93 8.56 22.67 -6.28
CA LYS A 93 9.43 22.54 -5.11
C LYS A 93 9.12 21.21 -4.38
N PRO A 94 10.11 20.45 -3.87
CA PRO A 94 9.87 19.16 -3.22
C PRO A 94 8.98 19.25 -1.96
N SER A 95 8.87 20.42 -1.33
CA SER A 95 7.91 20.65 -0.25
C SER A 95 6.46 20.59 -0.75
N GLU A 96 6.20 21.24 -1.89
CA GLU A 96 4.88 21.31 -2.52
C GLU A 96 4.44 19.94 -3.03
N GLU A 97 5.35 19.18 -3.64
CA GLU A 97 5.09 17.79 -4.05
C GLU A 97 4.63 16.92 -2.89
N ARG A 98 5.35 16.97 -1.75
CA ARG A 98 4.98 16.25 -0.52
C ARG A 98 3.64 16.71 0.06
N ARG A 99 3.34 18.01 0.00
CA ARG A 99 2.05 18.57 0.44
C ARG A 99 0.89 18.05 -0.42
N LEU A 100 1.03 18.10 -1.75
CA LEU A 100 0.04 17.60 -2.70
C LEU A 100 -0.15 16.08 -2.60
N ALA A 101 0.92 15.32 -2.38
CA ALA A 101 0.86 13.87 -2.17
C ALA A 101 0.02 13.51 -0.93
N ARG A 102 0.23 14.18 0.21
CA ARG A 102 -0.56 13.99 1.43
C ARG A 102 -2.04 14.30 1.22
N GLN A 103 -2.36 15.42 0.56
CA GLN A 103 -3.75 15.76 0.23
C GLN A 103 -4.39 14.75 -0.73
N LYS A 104 -3.63 14.24 -1.71
CA LYS A 104 -4.13 13.23 -2.64
C LYS A 104 -4.39 11.89 -1.94
N ALA A 105 -3.51 11.51 -1.00
CA ALA A 105 -3.69 10.32 -0.18
C ALA A 105 -4.95 10.42 0.69
N SER A 106 -5.18 11.57 1.36
CA SER A 106 -6.39 11.78 2.15
C SER A 106 -7.66 11.76 1.29
N ARG A 107 -7.65 12.41 0.13
CA ARG A 107 -8.76 12.36 -0.84
C ARG A 107 -9.03 10.92 -1.32
N THR A 108 -7.99 10.13 -1.57
CA THR A 108 -8.12 8.73 -2.00
C THR A 108 -8.67 7.86 -0.88
N ARG A 109 -8.19 8.05 0.36
CA ARG A 109 -8.69 7.33 1.55
C ARG A 109 -10.16 7.60 1.80
N ARG A 110 -10.65 8.82 1.55
CA ARG A 110 -12.08 9.17 1.68
C ARG A 110 -12.97 8.58 0.57
N ARG A 111 -12.40 8.24 -0.59
CA ARG A 111 -13.14 7.69 -1.75
C ARG A 111 -13.15 6.16 -1.80
N ARG A 112 -12.21 5.52 -1.11
CA ARG A 112 -12.17 4.07 -0.90
C ARG A 112 -13.21 3.70 0.14
#